data_AF-T1KI37-F1
#
_entry.id   AF-T1KI37-F1
#
_cell.length_a   1.000
_cell.length_b   1.000
_cell.length_c   1.000
_cell.angle_alpha   90.00
_cell.angle_beta   90.00
_cell.angle_gamma   90.00
#
_symmetry.space_group_name_H-M   'P 1'
#
loop_
_entity.id
_entity.type
_entity.pdbx_description
1 polymer ?
#
loop_
_entity_poly.entity_id
_entity_poly.type
_entity_poly.pdbx_seq_one_letter_code
_entity_poly.pdbx_strand_id
1 'polypeptide(L)' 'MRTMASAPQRPLIEFIADRPFMFFIRDNKSGVNLFMGQLNNMTRQQFL' A
#
# COMPACT_ATOMS: atom_id res chain seq x y z
N MET A 1 -7.40 -8.12 -42.48
CA MET A 1 -6.48 -8.03 -41.32
C MET A 1 -7.13 -7.16 -40.26
N ARG A 2 -7.43 -7.68 -39.06
CA ARG A 2 -7.98 -6.88 -37.95
C ARG A 2 -6.82 -6.37 -37.11
N THR A 3 -6.59 -5.06 -37.13
CA THR A 3 -5.65 -4.41 -36.21
C THR A 3 -6.28 -4.41 -34.82
N MET A 4 -5.77 -5.26 -33.91
CA MET A 4 -6.08 -5.11 -32.49
C MET A 4 -5.29 -3.91 -31.99
N ALA A 5 -5.96 -2.78 -31.79
CA ALA A 5 -5.38 -1.67 -31.05
C ALA A 5 -5.03 -2.17 -29.64
N SER A 6 -3.75 -2.15 -29.27
CA SER A 6 -3.32 -2.44 -27.92
C SER A 6 -3.94 -1.40 -26.98
N ALA A 7 -4.66 -1.85 -25.96
CA ALA A 7 -5.17 -0.97 -24.93
C ALA A 7 -4.02 -0.13 -24.35
N PRO A 8 -4.23 1.17 -24.04
CA PRO A 8 -3.19 1.99 -23.43
C PRO A 8 -2.73 1.33 -22.13
N GLN A 9 -1.45 0.97 -22.07
CA GLN A 9 -0.84 0.42 -20.88
C GLN A 9 -0.81 1.52 -19.83
N ARG A 10 -1.49 1.32 -18.69
CA ARG A 10 -1.39 2.24 -17.56
C ARG A 10 0.06 2.20 -17.06
N PRO A 11 0.71 3.36 -16.85
CA PRO A 11 2.06 3.37 -16.31
C PRO A 11 2.05 2.67 -14.94
N LEU A 12 3.02 1.79 -14.72
CA LEU A 12 3.24 1.19 -13.41
C LEU A 12 3.66 2.31 -12.46
N ILE A 13 2.93 2.49 -11.37
CA ILE A 13 3.26 3.45 -10.32
C ILE A 13 4.13 2.72 -9.31
N GLU A 14 5.36 3.18 -9.13
CA GLU A 14 6.24 2.71 -8.06
C GLU A 14 5.87 3.42 -6.76
N PHE A 15 5.67 2.64 -5.69
CA PHE A 15 5.41 3.15 -4.35
C PHE A 15 6.58 2.82 -3.42
N ILE A 16 7.27 3.85 -2.95
CA ILE A 16 8.45 3.73 -2.07
C ILE A 16 8.10 4.31 -0.70
N ALA A 17 8.07 3.45 0.32
CA ALA A 17 7.78 3.79 1.72
C ALA A 17 9.06 4.00 2.55
N ASP A 18 9.94 4.90 2.09
CA ASP A 18 11.27 5.19 2.66
C ASP A 18 11.29 6.37 3.65
N ARG A 19 10.10 6.84 4.07
CA ARG A 19 9.89 7.99 4.97
C ARG A 19 8.61 7.77 5.80
N PRO A 20 8.32 8.58 6.84
CA PRO A 20 7.16 8.36 7.69
C PRO A 20 5.85 8.13 6.92
N PHE A 21 5.13 7.08 7.28
CA PHE A 21 3.87 6.71 6.63
C PHE A 21 2.82 6.26 7.65
N MET A 22 1.56 6.39 7.27
CA MET A 22 0.41 5.85 8.00
C MET A 22 0.10 4.45 7.48
N PHE A 23 -0.36 3.56 8.36
CA PHE A 23 -0.82 2.23 7.98
C PHE A 23 -2.13 1.89 8.67
N PHE A 24 -2.89 1.00 8.03
CA PHE A 24 -4.13 0.44 8.53
C PHE A 24 -4.12 -1.06 8.32
N ILE A 25 -4.61 -1.81 9.31
CA ILE A 25 -5.02 -3.20 9.13
C ILE A 25 -6.54 -3.18 9.18
N ARG A 26 -7.18 -3.52 8.07
CA ARG A 26 -8.62 -3.39 7.87
C ARG A 26 -9.24 -4.75 7.59
N ASP A 27 -10.39 -5.03 8.20
CA ASP A 27 -11.26 -6.09 7.71
C ASP A 27 -11.91 -5.63 6.40
N ASN A 28 -11.56 -6.28 5.28
CA ASN A 28 -12.03 -5.88 3.96
C ASN A 28 -13.53 -6.12 3.77
N LYS A 29 -14.17 -7.00 4.55
CA LYS A 29 -15.59 -7.29 4.42
C LYS A 29 -16.45 -6.19 5.05
N SER A 30 -16.17 -5.82 6.29
CA SER A 30 -16.92 -4.76 7.02
C SER A 30 -16.39 -3.35 6.75
N GLY A 31 -15.14 -3.22 6.29
CA GLY A 31 -14.46 -1.93 6.13
C GLY A 31 -13.89 -1.35 7.42
N VAL A 32 -14.04 -2.05 8.55
CA VAL A 32 -13.57 -1.60 9.86
C VAL A 32 -12.05 -1.65 9.94
N ASN A 33 -11.44 -0.56 10.41
CA ASN A 33 -10.01 -0.55 10.75
C ASN A 33 -9.82 -1.27 12.09
N LEU A 34 -9.14 -2.43 12.05
CA LEU A 34 -8.81 -3.22 13.24
C LEU A 34 -7.61 -2.61 13.98
N PHE A 35 -6.65 -2.10 13.21
CA PHE A 35 -5.49 -1.37 13.72
C PHE A 35 -5.18 -0.18 12.82
N MET A 36 -4.61 0.86 13.40
CA MET A 36 -4.08 2.00 12.66
C MET A 36 -2.87 2.57 13.41
N GLY A 37 -1.93 3.15 12.66
CA GLY A 37 -0.77 3.76 13.26
C GLY A 37 0.06 4.55 12.26
N GLN A 38 1.10 5.20 12.79
CA GLN A 38 2.12 5.90 12.04
C GLN A 38 3.46 5.23 12.30
N LEU A 39 4.19 4.87 11.26
CA LEU A 39 5.59 4.46 11.38
C LEU A 39 6.48 5.67 11.10
N ASN A 40 7.02 6.27 12.16
CA ASN A 40 7.92 7.42 12.04
C ASN A 40 9.38 7.00 11.88
N ASN A 41 9.79 5.95 12.59
CA ASN A 41 11.15 5.41 12.55
C ASN A 41 11.08 3.89 12.58
N MET A 42 11.73 3.22 11.63
CA MET A 42 11.81 1.76 11.60
C MET A 42 12.93 1.29 12.52
N THR A 43 12.65 1.24 13.83
CA THR A 43 13.56 0.66 14.82
C THR A 43 13.06 -0.72 15.24
N ARG A 44 14.00 -1.63 15.53
CA ARG A 44 13.65 -2.95 16.08
C ARG A 44 13.28 -2.77 17.55
N GLN A 45 12.00 -2.52 17.83
CA GLN A 45 11.52 -2.59 19.20
C GLN A 45 11.32 -4.05 19.57
N GLN A 46 12.17 -4.55 20.48
CA GLN A 46 11.96 -5.84 21.12
C GLN A 46 10.88 -5.63 22.19
N PHE A 47 9.71 -6.23 22.01
CA PHE A 47 8.73 -6.31 23.08
C PHE A 47 9.27 -7.33 24.09
N LEU A 48 9.62 -6.86 25.29
CA LEU A 48 10.01 -7.68 26.45
C LEU A 48 8.83 -8.52 26.95
#